data_AF-A0A075G761-F1
#
_entry.id   AF-A0A075G761-F1
#
_cell.length_a   1.000
_cell.length_b   1.000
_cell.length_c   1.000
_cell.angle_alpha   90.00
_cell.angle_beta   90.00
_cell.angle_gamma   90.00
#
_symmetry.space_group_name_H-M   'P 1'
#
loop_
_entity.id
_entity.type
_entity.pdbx_description
1 polymer ?
#
loop_
_entity_poly.entity_id
_entity_poly.type
_entity_poly.pdbx_seq_one_letter_code
_entity_poly.pdbx_strand_id
1 'polypeptide(L)'
;MNTSHARQILSVNSNASFDEVKYSYRKLVLEYHPDKNKNNNNDVKFKNATEAYHFLKNQNKHSNSNNTFSKKPQDDQKKNSRSKFYKRPNWGANNKNKTPEEDWTKFTQEFEENKEWWKQYEKKFWEDYDSTTHQKAQREEPQGFKTKTKQIDIGVQVDKSLCIGCCSCETIAPGVFSVDKSSQMNPKSHAYNRKGASNLKILNAAETCPTKAILVDDLDEGKRIFPY
;
A
#
# COMPACT_ATOMS: atom_id res chain seq x y z
N MET A 1 18.74 2.86 28.46
CA MET A 1 19.61 1.94 27.70
C MET A 1 20.82 2.71 27.18
N ASN A 2 22.04 2.17 27.29
CA ASN A 2 23.28 2.84 26.86
C ASN A 2 23.72 2.39 25.46
N THR A 3 24.54 3.19 24.76
CA THR A 3 25.00 2.89 23.39
C THR A 3 25.83 1.62 23.30
N SER A 4 26.83 1.49 24.18
CA SER A 4 27.69 0.31 24.28
C SER A 4 26.86 -0.94 24.59
N HIS A 5 25.91 -0.83 25.52
CA HIS A 5 25.03 -1.94 25.89
C HIS A 5 24.11 -2.37 24.72
N ALA A 6 23.55 -1.42 23.97
CA ALA A 6 22.74 -1.71 22.80
C ALA A 6 23.55 -2.41 21.68
N ARG A 7 24.81 -1.99 21.47
CA ARG A 7 25.74 -2.65 20.52
C ARG A 7 26.09 -4.07 20.96
N GLN A 8 26.30 -4.27 22.25
CA GLN A 8 26.57 -5.59 22.82
C GLN A 8 25.39 -6.55 22.66
N ILE A 9 24.15 -6.09 22.87
CA ILE A 9 22.94 -6.92 22.67
C ILE A 9 22.80 -7.38 21.22
N LEU A 10 23.13 -6.52 20.26
CA LEU A 10 23.12 -6.85 18.84
C LEU A 10 24.39 -7.60 18.38
N SER A 11 25.32 -7.90 19.31
CA SER A 11 26.60 -8.56 19.03
C SER A 11 27.42 -7.87 17.94
N VAL A 12 27.41 -6.53 17.94
CA VAL A 12 28.17 -5.71 16.98
C VAL A 12 29.33 -4.98 17.67
N ASN A 13 30.39 -4.71 16.90
CA ASN A 13 31.56 -4.01 17.41
C ASN A 13 31.23 -2.58 17.84
N SER A 14 31.98 -2.04 18.80
CA SER A 14 31.92 -0.66 19.26
C SER A 14 32.20 0.37 18.16
N ASN A 15 32.78 -0.01 17.02
CA ASN A 15 32.98 0.86 15.85
C ASN A 15 32.10 0.50 14.65
N ALA A 16 31.10 -0.37 14.84
CA ALA A 16 30.27 -0.87 13.76
C ALA A 16 29.48 0.24 13.04
N SER A 17 29.41 0.14 11.71
CA SER A 17 28.55 1.00 10.89
C SER A 17 27.08 0.73 11.18
N PHE A 18 26.22 1.70 10.90
CA PHE A 18 24.77 1.51 11.05
C PHE A 18 24.23 0.39 10.15
N ASP A 19 24.87 0.13 9.01
CA ASP A 19 24.49 -0.97 8.12
C ASP A 19 24.76 -2.34 8.75
N GLU A 20 25.87 -2.49 9.49
CA GLU A 20 26.19 -3.70 10.26
C GLU A 20 25.20 -3.92 11.40
N VAL A 21 24.80 -2.85 12.09
CA VAL A 21 23.74 -2.87 13.12
C VAL A 21 22.41 -3.36 12.55
N LYS A 22 22.08 -2.94 11.32
CA LYS A 22 20.85 -3.36 10.63
C LYS A 22 20.91 -4.82 10.22
N TYR A 23 22.08 -5.29 9.76
CA TYR A 23 22.31 -6.68 9.39
C TYR A 23 22.19 -7.61 10.60
N SER A 24 22.88 -7.31 11.71
CA SER A 24 22.83 -8.13 12.92
C SER A 24 21.43 -8.20 13.53
N TYR A 25 20.70 -7.07 13.54
CA TYR A 25 19.31 -7.04 13.98
C TYR A 25 18.41 -7.99 13.17
N ARG A 26 18.53 -7.97 11.83
CA ARG A 26 17.76 -8.87 10.95
C ARG A 26 18.06 -10.34 11.25
N LYS A 27 19.33 -10.68 11.48
CA LYS A 27 19.75 -12.04 11.84
C LYS A 27 19.13 -12.50 13.15
N LEU A 28 19.22 -11.68 14.21
CA LEU A 28 18.69 -12.00 15.54
C LEU A 28 17.15 -12.09 15.57
N VAL A 29 16.45 -11.25 14.81
CA VAL A 29 14.98 -11.30 14.69
C VAL A 29 14.51 -12.60 14.07
N LEU A 30 15.21 -13.09 13.04
CA LEU A 30 14.87 -14.36 12.40
C LEU A 30 15.14 -15.56 13.31
N GLU A 31 16.19 -15.49 14.11
CA GLU A 31 16.56 -16.52 15.09
C GLU A 31 15.58 -16.56 16.27
N TYR A 32 15.18 -15.40 16.81
CA TYR A 32 14.32 -15.30 17.98
C TYR A 32 12.85 -14.99 17.66
N HIS A 33 12.40 -15.24 16.43
CA HIS A 33 11.02 -14.97 16.06
C HIS A 33 10.06 -15.88 16.86
N PRO A 34 9.03 -15.30 17.53
CA PRO A 34 8.14 -16.07 18.41
C PRO A 34 7.36 -17.15 17.66
N ASP A 35 7.05 -16.92 16.37
CA ASP A 35 6.33 -17.91 15.56
C ASP A 35 7.16 -19.17 15.27
N LYS A 36 8.49 -19.04 15.19
CA LYS A 36 9.41 -20.17 14.94
C LYS A 36 9.77 -20.93 16.22
N ASN A 37 9.78 -20.23 17.36
CA ASN A 37 10.33 -20.73 18.62
C ASN A 37 9.32 -20.64 19.78
N LYS A 38 8.11 -21.19 19.58
CA LYS A 38 7.01 -21.16 20.55
C LYS A 38 7.31 -21.82 21.91
N ASN A 39 8.38 -22.61 22.02
CA ASN A 39 8.70 -23.41 23.21
C ASN A 39 9.86 -22.83 24.06
N ASN A 40 10.54 -21.78 23.58
CA ASN A 40 11.72 -21.23 24.25
C ASN A 40 11.45 -19.80 24.73
N ASN A 41 12.01 -19.43 25.89
CA ASN A 41 11.97 -18.07 26.47
C ASN A 41 12.77 -17.02 25.65
N ASN A 42 12.67 -17.07 24.32
CA ASN A 42 13.36 -16.20 23.38
C ASN A 42 12.67 -14.84 23.23
N ASP A 43 11.44 -14.69 23.74
CA ASP A 43 10.69 -13.43 23.77
C ASP A 43 11.46 -12.29 24.45
N VAL A 44 12.19 -12.61 25.54
CA VAL A 44 13.01 -11.63 26.25
C VAL A 44 14.18 -11.16 25.37
N LYS A 45 14.83 -12.08 24.65
CA LYS A 45 15.94 -11.76 23.75
C LYS A 45 15.46 -10.95 22.53
N PHE A 46 14.30 -11.32 21.99
CA PHE A 46 13.66 -10.60 20.89
C PHE A 46 13.31 -9.15 21.28
N LYS A 47 12.72 -8.98 22.46
CA LYS A 47 12.39 -7.65 23.01
C LYS A 47 13.65 -6.81 23.20
N ASN A 48 14.70 -7.38 23.79
CA ASN A 48 15.97 -6.68 24.01
C ASN A 48 16.65 -6.29 22.69
N ALA A 49 16.66 -7.17 21.69
CA ALA A 49 17.21 -6.88 20.37
C ALA A 49 16.45 -5.76 19.65
N THR A 50 15.12 -5.74 19.79
CA THR A 50 14.26 -4.71 19.22
C THR A 50 14.50 -3.36 19.90
N GLU A 51 14.54 -3.33 21.23
CA GLU A 51 14.83 -2.11 21.99
C GLU A 51 16.21 -1.52 21.65
N ALA A 52 17.24 -2.38 21.56
CA ALA A 52 18.59 -1.99 21.20
C ALA A 52 18.65 -1.36 19.79
N TYR A 53 17.99 -1.96 18.80
CA TYR A 53 17.97 -1.44 17.43
C TYR A 53 17.25 -0.08 17.34
N HIS A 54 16.10 0.05 17.99
CA HIS A 54 15.36 1.32 18.02
C HIS A 54 16.17 2.45 18.65
N PHE A 55 16.89 2.16 19.72
CA PHE A 55 17.78 3.12 20.38
C PHE A 55 18.90 3.59 19.44
N LEU A 56 19.64 2.67 18.81
CA LEU A 56 20.74 3.01 17.88
C LEU A 56 20.24 3.73 16.62
N LYS A 57 19.06 3.37 16.11
CA LYS A 57 18.41 4.04 14.97
C LYS A 57 18.08 5.50 15.30
N ASN A 58 17.53 5.76 16.48
CA ASN A 58 17.22 7.13 16.89
C ASN A 58 18.48 7.97 17.03
N GLN A 59 19.56 7.41 17.58
CA GLN A 59 20.84 8.12 17.67
C GLN A 59 21.44 8.45 16.30
N ASN A 60 21.41 7.50 15.37
CA ASN A 60 21.89 7.75 14.01
C ASN A 60 21.06 8.86 13.32
N LYS A 61 19.74 8.88 13.52
CA LYS A 61 18.86 9.94 13.00
C LYS A 61 19.21 11.32 13.56
N HIS A 62 19.52 11.42 14.85
CA HIS A 62 19.90 12.70 15.48
C HIS A 62 21.28 13.17 15.00
N SER A 63 22.23 12.24 14.83
CA SER A 63 23.55 12.52 14.23
C SER A 63 23.41 13.11 12.82
N ASN A 64 22.58 12.51 11.97
CA ASN A 64 22.38 12.99 10.60
C ASN A 64 21.58 14.29 10.53
N SER A 65 20.66 14.53 11.46
CA SER A 65 19.87 15.77 11.52
C SER A 65 20.74 16.99 11.85
N ASN A 66 21.69 16.86 12.77
CA ASN A 66 22.56 17.97 13.20
C ASN A 66 23.53 18.42 12.10
N ASN A 67 23.79 17.59 11.10
CA ASN A 67 24.64 17.90 9.96
C ASN A 67 23.93 18.70 8.85
N THR A 68 22.62 18.99 9.01
CA THR A 68 21.79 19.64 7.99
C THR A 68 21.23 21.02 8.39
N PHE A 69 21.70 21.60 9.49
CA PHE A 69 21.22 22.92 9.96
C PHE A 69 21.97 24.13 9.37
N SER A 70 23.05 23.92 8.60
CA SER A 70 23.86 25.00 8.04
C SER A 70 23.81 25.05 6.52
N LYS A 71 22.70 25.58 5.97
CA LYS A 71 22.60 26.38 4.74
C LYS A 71 21.11 26.57 4.39
N LYS A 72 20.49 27.63 4.93
CA LYS A 72 19.34 28.25 4.25
C LYS A 72 19.90 28.98 3.03
N PRO A 73 19.52 28.63 1.79
CA PRO A 73 19.77 29.52 0.65
C PRO A 73 18.94 30.78 0.88
N GLN A 74 19.58 31.96 0.78
CA GLN A 74 18.83 33.21 0.70
C GLN A 74 18.01 33.21 -0.58
N ASP A 75 16.72 33.47 -0.42
CA ASP A 75 15.69 33.45 -1.45
C ASP A 75 15.75 34.79 -2.21
N ASP A 76 16.44 34.83 -3.36
CA ASP A 76 16.39 35.97 -4.27
C ASP A 76 15.05 35.95 -5.03
N GLN A 77 14.21 36.92 -4.68
CA GLN A 77 12.91 37.15 -5.27
C GLN A 77 13.03 37.45 -6.77
N LYS A 78 12.50 36.56 -7.63
CA LYS A 78 12.00 36.99 -8.94
C LYS A 78 10.71 36.27 -9.34
N LYS A 79 9.64 37.06 -9.38
CA LYS A 79 8.28 36.74 -9.82
C LYS A 79 8.27 36.21 -11.26
N ASN A 80 7.57 35.11 -11.53
CA ASN A 80 6.50 35.12 -12.55
C ASN A 80 5.53 33.93 -12.44
N SER A 81 4.32 34.18 -12.90
CA SER A 81 3.11 33.39 -12.82
C SER A 81 3.13 32.08 -13.62
N ARG A 82 2.83 30.97 -12.93
CA ARG A 82 1.97 29.84 -13.40
C ARG A 82 1.84 28.82 -12.26
N SER A 83 0.65 28.26 -12.15
CA SER A 83 0.22 27.29 -11.14
C SER A 83 1.33 26.32 -10.70
N LYS A 84 1.72 26.40 -9.42
CA LYS A 84 2.58 25.42 -8.75
C LYS A 84 1.79 24.12 -8.56
N PHE A 85 1.67 23.36 -9.64
CA PHE A 85 1.35 21.94 -9.58
C PHE A 85 2.57 21.27 -8.95
N TYR A 86 2.48 20.85 -7.69
CA TYR A 86 3.54 20.09 -7.04
C TYR A 86 3.83 18.87 -7.91
N LYS A 87 5.01 18.82 -8.55
CA LYS A 87 5.43 17.65 -9.32
C LYS A 87 5.43 16.47 -8.36
N ARG A 88 4.56 15.48 -8.61
CA ARG A 88 4.56 14.20 -7.90
C ARG A 88 5.99 13.63 -8.05
N PRO A 89 6.66 13.22 -6.96
CA PRO A 89 7.95 12.56 -7.08
C PRO A 89 7.75 11.31 -7.95
N ASN A 90 8.55 11.21 -9.01
CA ASN A 90 8.48 10.08 -9.93
C ASN A 90 8.99 8.83 -9.20
N TRP A 91 8.07 7.99 -8.73
CA TRP A 91 8.41 6.66 -8.24
C TRP A 91 8.53 5.74 -9.45
N GLY A 92 9.76 5.59 -9.92
CA GLY A 92 10.15 4.80 -11.08
C GLY A 92 11.54 5.20 -11.53
N ALA A 93 12.34 4.25 -12.02
CA ALA A 93 13.71 4.51 -12.45
C ALA A 93 13.72 5.61 -13.52
N ASN A 94 14.50 6.67 -13.28
CA ASN A 94 14.65 7.76 -14.24
C ASN A 94 15.54 7.25 -15.38
N ASN A 95 15.00 7.16 -16.61
CA ASN A 95 15.65 6.57 -17.80
C ASN A 95 17.01 7.16 -18.21
N LYS A 96 17.55 8.15 -17.47
CA LYS A 96 18.83 8.81 -17.76
C LYS A 96 19.95 8.46 -16.78
N ASN A 97 19.65 7.75 -15.70
CA ASN A 97 20.66 7.23 -14.79
C ASN A 97 20.61 5.71 -14.87
N LYS A 98 21.45 5.11 -15.72
CA LYS A 98 21.85 3.71 -15.48
C LYS A 98 22.41 3.69 -14.06
N THR A 99 21.80 2.89 -13.18
CA THR A 99 22.41 2.57 -11.90
C THR A 99 23.86 2.19 -12.18
N PRO A 100 24.86 2.87 -11.59
CA PRO A 100 26.20 2.30 -11.53
C PRO A 100 26.02 0.86 -11.07
N GLU A 101 26.58 -0.10 -11.79
CA GLU A 101 26.63 -1.48 -11.35
C GLU A 101 27.37 -1.46 -10.00
N GLU A 102 26.61 -1.29 -8.91
CA GLU A 102 27.11 -1.56 -7.59
C GLU A 102 27.40 -3.05 -7.61
N ASP A 103 28.68 -3.40 -7.56
CA ASP A 103 29.18 -4.74 -7.41
C ASP A 103 28.64 -5.32 -6.08
N TRP A 104 27.41 -5.84 -6.12
CA TRP A 104 26.75 -6.54 -5.00
C TRP A 104 27.54 -7.77 -4.56
N THR A 105 28.47 -8.24 -5.42
CA THR A 105 29.49 -9.24 -5.14
C THR A 105 30.25 -8.96 -3.85
N LYS A 106 30.44 -7.69 -3.45
CA LYS A 106 31.07 -7.35 -2.15
C LYS A 106 30.25 -7.79 -0.93
N PHE A 107 28.92 -7.84 -1.06
CA PHE A 107 27.98 -8.17 0.02
C PHE A 107 27.43 -9.60 -0.05
N THR A 108 27.62 -10.30 -1.17
CA THR A 108 27.15 -11.69 -1.40
C THR A 108 28.28 -12.72 -1.42
N GLN A 109 29.55 -12.29 -1.32
CA GLN A 109 30.72 -13.17 -1.45
C GLN A 109 30.74 -14.36 -0.47
N GLU A 110 30.21 -14.18 0.75
CA GLU A 110 30.15 -15.22 1.78
C GLU A 110 28.96 -16.19 1.58
N PHE A 111 28.00 -15.82 0.74
CA PHE A 111 26.81 -16.62 0.41
C PHE A 111 27.00 -17.42 -0.91
N GLU A 112 27.99 -17.04 -1.73
CA GLU A 112 28.23 -17.56 -3.08
C GLU A 112 29.07 -18.84 -3.16
N GLU A 113 29.50 -19.43 -2.04
CA GLU A 113 30.18 -20.74 -2.04
C GLU A 113 29.28 -21.89 -2.53
N ASN A 114 27.97 -21.66 -2.68
CA ASN A 114 27.05 -22.62 -3.29
C ASN A 114 26.39 -22.07 -4.57
N LYS A 115 27.23 -21.59 -5.49
CA LYS A 115 26.84 -21.08 -6.81
C LYS A 115 26.00 -22.08 -7.61
N GLU A 116 26.21 -23.37 -7.40
CA GLU A 116 25.46 -24.45 -8.03
C GLU A 116 24.06 -24.59 -7.44
N TRP A 117 23.94 -24.48 -6.10
CA TRP A 117 22.65 -24.52 -5.41
C TRP A 117 21.73 -23.37 -5.83
N TRP A 118 22.26 -22.15 -5.97
CA TRP A 118 21.45 -21.01 -6.42
C TRP A 118 20.95 -21.15 -7.85
N LYS A 119 21.79 -21.62 -8.77
CA LYS A 119 21.36 -21.89 -10.15
C LYS A 119 20.26 -22.95 -10.19
N GLN A 120 20.36 -23.99 -9.37
CA GLN A 120 19.34 -25.02 -9.25
C GLN A 120 18.04 -24.47 -8.65
N TYR A 121 18.15 -23.65 -7.61
CA TYR A 121 17.02 -23.04 -6.93
C TYR A 121 16.27 -22.06 -7.83
N GLU A 122 17.00 -21.14 -8.47
CA GLU A 122 16.42 -20.14 -9.38
C GLU A 122 15.74 -20.82 -10.58
N LYS A 123 16.37 -21.83 -11.16
CA LYS A 123 15.77 -22.63 -12.23
C LYS A 123 14.48 -23.32 -11.79
N LYS A 124 14.51 -24.00 -10.64
CA LYS A 124 13.32 -24.69 -10.08
C LYS A 124 12.20 -23.71 -9.74
N PHE A 125 12.55 -22.53 -9.24
CA PHE A 125 11.59 -21.48 -8.91
C PHE A 125 10.87 -20.95 -10.15
N TRP A 126 11.59 -20.66 -11.23
CA TRP A 126 10.98 -20.21 -12.49
C TRP A 126 10.19 -21.32 -13.19
N GLU A 127 10.62 -22.58 -13.11
CA GLU A 127 9.85 -23.74 -13.60
C GLU A 127 8.52 -23.93 -12.82
N ASP A 128 8.53 -23.79 -11.49
CA ASP A 128 7.31 -23.81 -10.67
C ASP A 128 6.42 -22.58 -10.97
N TYR A 129 7.01 -21.39 -11.14
CA TYR A 129 6.27 -20.19 -11.49
C TYR A 129 5.60 -20.30 -12.86
N ASP A 130 6.34 -20.70 -13.89
CA ASP A 130 5.85 -20.85 -15.26
C ASP A 130 4.80 -21.97 -15.36
N SER A 131 5.00 -23.11 -14.67
CA SER A 131 4.00 -24.18 -14.64
C SER A 131 2.70 -23.75 -13.94
N THR A 132 2.79 -22.99 -12.86
CA THR A 132 1.61 -22.43 -12.16
C THR A 132 0.89 -21.37 -13.01
N THR A 133 1.65 -20.59 -13.79
CA THR A 133 1.12 -19.50 -14.62
C THR A 133 0.51 -20.04 -15.91
N HIS A 134 1.09 -21.09 -16.52
CA HIS A 134 0.57 -21.74 -17.71
C HIS A 134 -0.62 -22.68 -17.44
N GLN A 135 -0.71 -23.32 -16.27
CA GLN A 135 -1.94 -24.03 -15.86
C GLN A 135 -3.14 -23.08 -15.66
N LYS A 136 -2.89 -21.80 -15.39
CA LYS A 136 -3.94 -20.75 -15.34
C LYS A 136 -4.39 -20.28 -16.73
N ALA A 137 -3.60 -20.49 -17.79
CA ALA A 137 -3.91 -20.01 -19.14
C ALA A 137 -4.99 -20.83 -19.87
N GLN A 138 -5.28 -22.06 -19.41
CA GLN A 138 -6.40 -22.88 -19.89
C GLN A 138 -7.57 -22.96 -18.88
N ARG A 139 -7.63 -22.06 -17.89
CA ARG A 139 -8.89 -21.80 -17.20
C ARG A 139 -9.63 -20.81 -18.07
N GLU A 140 -10.65 -21.28 -18.79
CA GLU A 140 -11.75 -20.43 -19.24
C GLU A 140 -12.05 -19.44 -18.11
N GLU A 141 -12.21 -18.14 -18.44
CA GLU A 141 -12.56 -17.13 -17.45
C GLU A 141 -13.60 -17.74 -16.51
N PRO A 142 -13.40 -17.73 -15.17
CA PRO A 142 -14.37 -18.33 -14.29
C PRO A 142 -15.70 -17.67 -14.61
N GLN A 143 -16.60 -18.42 -15.25
CA GLN A 143 -17.98 -18.04 -15.49
C GLN A 143 -18.47 -17.65 -14.12
N GLY A 144 -18.49 -16.34 -13.86
CA GLY A 144 -18.70 -15.81 -12.52
C GLY A 144 -19.90 -16.53 -11.94
N PHE A 145 -19.75 -17.05 -10.72
CA PHE A 145 -20.80 -17.77 -10.00
C PHE A 145 -22.14 -17.12 -10.35
N LYS A 146 -22.92 -17.74 -11.25
CA LYS A 146 -24.22 -17.21 -11.64
C LYS A 146 -25.14 -17.59 -10.49
N THR A 147 -24.97 -16.93 -9.36
CA THR A 147 -26.04 -16.85 -8.37
C THR A 147 -27.21 -16.31 -9.15
N LYS A 148 -28.24 -17.12 -9.32
CA LYS A 148 -29.53 -16.70 -9.90
C LYS A 148 -30.14 -15.72 -8.90
N THR A 149 -29.56 -14.53 -8.78
CA THR A 149 -30.14 -13.41 -8.07
C THR A 149 -31.34 -12.99 -8.92
N LYS A 150 -32.54 -13.13 -8.36
CA LYS A 150 -33.75 -12.54 -8.92
C LYS A 150 -33.41 -11.08 -9.27
N GLN A 151 -33.61 -10.71 -10.53
CA GLN A 151 -33.43 -9.33 -10.96
C GLN A 151 -34.58 -8.54 -10.33
N ILE A 152 -34.35 -7.98 -9.15
CA ILE A 152 -35.27 -7.04 -8.52
C ILE A 152 -35.19 -5.74 -9.33
N ASP A 153 -36.33 -5.16 -9.72
CA ASP A 153 -36.31 -3.85 -10.38
C ASP A 153 -36.14 -2.76 -9.30
N ILE A 154 -34.97 -2.14 -9.27
CA ILE A 154 -34.60 -1.20 -8.22
C ILE A 154 -34.80 0.25 -8.71
N GLY A 155 -35.49 1.04 -7.90
CA GLY A 155 -35.58 2.49 -8.01
C GLY A 155 -34.41 3.16 -7.30
N VAL A 156 -33.72 4.08 -7.98
CA VAL A 156 -32.59 4.83 -7.40
C VAL A 156 -32.85 6.32 -7.50
N GLN A 157 -32.69 7.03 -6.38
CA GLN A 157 -32.81 8.48 -6.30
C GLN A 157 -31.70 9.05 -5.43
N VAL A 158 -31.24 10.27 -5.71
CA VAL A 158 -30.27 10.97 -4.86
C VAL A 158 -30.94 12.19 -4.24
N ASP A 159 -30.90 12.28 -2.92
CA ASP A 159 -31.31 13.47 -2.19
C ASP A 159 -30.20 14.53 -2.25
N LYS A 160 -30.49 15.62 -2.96
CA LYS A 160 -29.56 16.74 -3.16
C LYS A 160 -29.27 17.51 -1.86
N SER A 161 -30.18 17.46 -0.88
CA SER A 161 -30.02 18.13 0.42
C SER A 161 -28.97 17.42 1.30
N LEU A 162 -28.96 16.08 1.27
CA LEU A 162 -28.04 15.24 2.03
C LEU A 162 -26.70 14.99 1.29
N CYS A 163 -26.66 15.10 -0.03
CA CYS A 163 -25.44 14.84 -0.80
C CYS A 163 -24.38 15.91 -0.52
N ILE A 164 -23.22 15.51 0.02
CA ILE A 164 -22.09 16.42 0.32
C ILE A 164 -21.07 16.55 -0.83
N GLY A 165 -21.33 15.92 -1.98
CA GLY A 165 -20.45 16.01 -3.16
C GLY A 165 -19.18 15.15 -3.07
N CYS A 166 -19.22 14.03 -2.34
CA CYS A 166 -18.07 13.11 -2.21
C CYS A 166 -17.75 12.32 -3.51
N CYS A 167 -18.69 12.25 -4.44
CA CYS A 167 -18.54 11.64 -5.77
C CYS A 167 -18.17 10.14 -5.79
N SER A 168 -18.20 9.43 -4.65
CA SER A 168 -17.96 7.98 -4.59
C SER A 168 -18.88 7.16 -5.49
N CYS A 169 -20.14 7.60 -5.65
CA CYS A 169 -21.14 6.92 -6.47
C CYS A 169 -20.81 6.93 -7.97
N GLU A 170 -20.22 8.01 -8.51
CA GLU A 170 -19.74 8.06 -9.90
C GLU A 170 -18.57 7.10 -10.11
N THR A 171 -17.73 6.88 -9.09
CA THR A 171 -16.58 5.97 -9.19
C THR A 171 -17.01 4.50 -9.18
N ILE A 172 -18.03 4.15 -8.39
CA ILE A 172 -18.51 2.76 -8.24
C ILE A 172 -19.48 2.37 -9.36
N ALA A 173 -20.36 3.28 -9.76
CA ALA A 173 -21.39 3.05 -10.76
C ALA A 173 -21.55 4.26 -11.71
N PRO A 174 -20.57 4.51 -12.61
CA PRO A 174 -20.61 5.65 -13.54
C PRO A 174 -21.75 5.57 -14.55
N GLY A 175 -22.24 4.36 -14.84
CA GLY A 175 -23.39 4.14 -15.72
C GLY A 175 -24.74 4.55 -15.11
N VAL A 176 -24.79 4.82 -13.80
CA VAL A 176 -26.01 5.11 -13.03
C VAL A 176 -26.01 6.53 -12.49
N PHE A 177 -24.87 6.94 -11.93
CA PHE A 177 -24.70 8.24 -11.29
C PHE A 177 -23.81 9.14 -12.12
N SER A 178 -24.16 10.42 -12.18
CA SER A 178 -23.29 11.46 -12.70
C SER A 178 -23.26 12.64 -11.74
N VAL A 179 -22.18 13.40 -11.76
CA VAL A 179 -21.99 14.56 -10.89
C VAL A 179 -22.11 15.83 -11.70
N ASP A 180 -22.84 16.81 -11.17
CA ASP A 180 -23.06 18.11 -11.81
C ASP A 180 -21.75 18.92 -11.83
N LYS A 181 -21.07 18.90 -12.98
CA LYS A 181 -19.79 19.62 -13.19
C LYS A 181 -19.96 21.14 -13.36
N SER A 182 -21.20 21.63 -13.45
CA SER A 182 -21.51 23.05 -13.57
C SER A 182 -21.23 23.83 -12.29
N SER A 183 -21.40 23.19 -11.13
CA SER A 183 -21.15 23.80 -9.84
C SER A 183 -19.66 23.69 -9.49
N GLN A 184 -18.97 24.84 -9.47
CA GLN A 184 -17.56 24.90 -9.09
C GLN A 184 -17.31 24.54 -7.61
N MET A 185 -18.33 24.66 -6.75
CA MET A 185 -18.28 24.28 -5.35
C MET A 185 -19.39 23.28 -5.01
N ASN A 186 -19.03 22.18 -4.33
CA ASN A 186 -19.93 21.11 -3.88
C ASN A 186 -20.82 20.53 -5.01
N PRO A 187 -20.20 19.89 -6.01
CA PRO A 187 -20.94 19.34 -7.14
C PRO A 187 -21.80 18.16 -6.66
N LYS A 188 -23.12 18.24 -6.90
CA LYS A 188 -24.07 17.24 -6.42
C LYS A 188 -24.16 16.09 -7.41
N SER A 189 -24.26 14.87 -6.90
CA SER A 189 -24.55 13.70 -7.72
C SER A 189 -26.05 13.59 -8.01
N HIS A 190 -26.41 13.13 -9.20
CA HIS A 190 -27.76 12.72 -9.55
C HIS A 190 -27.74 11.36 -10.26
N ALA A 191 -28.81 10.58 -10.12
CA ALA A 191 -28.98 9.32 -10.83
C ALA A 191 -29.70 9.58 -12.16
N TYR A 192 -29.09 9.19 -13.29
CA TYR A 192 -29.67 9.40 -14.63
C TYR A 192 -30.18 8.11 -15.26
N ASN A 193 -29.59 6.96 -14.93
CA ASN A 193 -29.98 5.67 -15.50
C ASN A 193 -30.06 4.59 -14.43
N ARG A 194 -31.25 4.06 -14.19
CA ARG A 194 -31.51 3.02 -13.17
C ARG A 194 -30.92 1.67 -13.55
N LYS A 195 -30.79 1.38 -14.85
CA LYS A 195 -30.35 0.08 -15.39
C LYS A 195 -28.89 0.08 -15.85
N GLY A 196 -28.13 1.12 -15.51
CA GLY A 196 -26.75 1.29 -15.98
C GLY A 196 -25.70 0.40 -15.30
N ALA A 197 -26.05 -0.27 -14.20
CA ALA A 197 -25.16 -1.17 -13.47
C ALA A 197 -25.94 -2.33 -12.82
N SER A 198 -25.22 -3.34 -12.33
CA SER A 198 -25.83 -4.42 -11.55
C SER A 198 -26.38 -3.91 -10.22
N ASN A 199 -27.47 -4.52 -9.74
CA ASN A 199 -28.11 -4.18 -8.46
C ASN A 199 -27.11 -4.11 -7.30
N LEU A 200 -26.16 -5.06 -7.26
CA LEU A 200 -25.10 -5.08 -6.25
C LEU A 200 -24.17 -3.86 -6.34
N LYS A 201 -23.81 -3.40 -7.54
CA LYS A 201 -22.98 -2.19 -7.70
C LYS A 201 -23.71 -0.94 -7.24
N ILE A 202 -25.02 -0.86 -7.50
CA ILE A 202 -25.87 0.25 -7.06
C ILE A 202 -25.97 0.28 -5.53
N LEU A 203 -26.20 -0.89 -4.91
CA LEU A 203 -26.24 -1.01 -3.45
C LEU A 203 -24.89 -0.65 -2.81
N ASN A 204 -23.77 -1.17 -3.34
CA ASN A 204 -22.43 -0.81 -2.88
C ASN A 204 -22.17 0.71 -2.99
N ALA A 205 -22.66 1.35 -4.06
CA ALA A 205 -22.55 2.80 -4.21
C ALA A 205 -23.38 3.56 -3.16
N ALA A 206 -24.55 3.03 -2.77
CA ALA A 206 -25.38 3.60 -1.73
C ALA A 206 -24.75 3.42 -0.33
N GLU A 207 -24.23 2.24 -0.01
CA GLU A 207 -23.58 1.91 1.26
C GLU A 207 -22.30 2.72 1.50
N THR A 208 -21.56 3.03 0.45
CA THR A 208 -20.34 3.86 0.52
C THR A 208 -20.62 5.36 0.68
N CYS A 209 -21.89 5.78 0.62
CA CYS A 209 -22.27 7.17 0.80
C CYS A 209 -22.24 7.56 2.30
N PRO A 210 -21.38 8.51 2.72
CA PRO A 210 -21.21 8.84 4.14
C PRO A 210 -22.46 9.48 4.77
N THR A 211 -23.23 10.25 3.99
CA THR A 211 -24.45 10.92 4.44
C THR A 211 -25.72 10.14 4.11
N LYS A 212 -25.60 8.93 3.54
CA LYS A 212 -26.73 8.09 3.10
C LYS A 212 -27.71 8.84 2.17
N ALA A 213 -27.18 9.72 1.31
CA ALA A 213 -27.97 10.54 0.40
C ALA A 213 -28.58 9.78 -0.78
N ILE A 214 -28.13 8.55 -1.02
CA ILE A 214 -28.63 7.70 -2.12
C ILE A 214 -29.76 6.86 -1.54
N LEU A 215 -30.92 6.97 -2.15
CA LEU A 215 -32.14 6.24 -1.81
C LEU A 215 -32.32 5.11 -2.82
N VAL A 216 -32.52 3.90 -2.31
CA VAL A 216 -32.70 2.69 -3.09
C VAL A 216 -34.00 2.02 -2.66
N ASP A 217 -34.94 1.93 -3.59
CA ASP A 217 -36.27 1.38 -3.38
C ASP A 217 -36.48 0.14 -4.24
N ASP A 218 -37.19 -0.84 -3.72
CA ASP A 218 -37.72 -1.96 -4.49
C ASP A 218 -38.99 -1.49 -5.22
N LEU A 219 -39.02 -1.55 -6.56
CA LEU A 219 -40.20 -1.16 -7.33
C LEU A 219 -41.28 -2.24 -7.32
N ASP A 220 -40.90 -3.51 -7.08
CA ASP A 220 -41.84 -4.63 -7.06
C ASP A 220 -42.63 -4.66 -5.74
N GLU A 221 -41.94 -4.44 -4.61
CA GLU A 221 -42.56 -4.45 -3.27
C GLU A 221 -42.90 -3.05 -2.73
N GLY A 222 -42.41 -1.97 -3.37
CA GLY A 222 -42.58 -0.59 -2.90
C GLY A 222 -41.87 -0.29 -1.57
N LYS A 223 -40.88 -1.11 -1.19
CA LYS A 223 -40.15 -1.00 0.09
C LYS A 223 -38.81 -0.31 -0.12
N ARG A 224 -38.41 0.53 0.84
CA ARG A 224 -37.06 1.12 0.91
C ARG A 224 -36.06 0.01 1.25
N ILE A 225 -35.08 -0.22 0.36
CA ILE A 225 -33.95 -1.13 0.59
C ILE A 225 -32.84 -0.39 1.34
N PHE A 226 -32.58 0.86 0.97
CA PHE A 226 -31.56 1.70 1.60
C PHE A 226 -31.96 3.19 1.55
N PRO A 227 -31.71 3.96 2.62
CA PRO A 227 -31.24 3.54 3.95
C PRO A 227 -32.30 2.69 4.68
N TYR A 228 -31.83 1.75 5.52
CA TYR A 228 -32.66 0.90 6.38
C TYR A 228 -33.24 1.66 7.58
#